data_AF-A0A941WMF6-F1
#
_entry.id   AF-A0A941WMF6-F1
#
_cell.length_a   1.000
_cell.length_b   1.000
_cell.length_c   1.000
_cell.angle_alpha   90.00
_cell.angle_beta   90.00
_cell.angle_gamma   90.00
#
_symmetry.space_group_name_H-M   'P 1'
#
loop_
_entity.id
_entity.type
_entity.pdbx_description
1 polymer ?
#
loop_
_entity_poly.entity_id
_entity_poly.type
_entity_poly.pdbx_seq_one_letter_code
_entity_poly.pdbx_strand_id
1 'polypeptide(L)'
;MKRLFFILSLILLIDRSMYALPDDKDGYILVIHSINFNEVWTQGIYEAINKTFTQEHITVLGEELSIPAIKDTTDVNEKLEILRNKYPTPPKVVVCIGDPAWLLCRPLFDNEWKNVPSIICHSQELVPIKIEYLLKRDLETIEHMALTEDEIK
;
A
#
# COMPACT_ATOMS: atom_id res chain seq x y z
N MET A 1 40.40 -34.58 15.18
CA MET A 1 39.30 -34.35 16.16
C MET A 1 39.06 -32.87 16.47
N LYS A 2 40.08 -32.04 16.77
CA LYS A 2 39.88 -30.60 17.09
C LYS A 2 39.28 -29.75 15.95
N ARG A 3 39.65 -30.02 14.69
CA ARG A 3 39.10 -29.28 13.51
C ARG A 3 37.62 -29.59 13.24
N LEU A 4 37.16 -30.80 13.55
CA LEU A 4 35.76 -31.19 13.38
C LEU A 4 34.86 -30.52 14.44
N PHE A 5 35.38 -30.35 15.65
CA PHE A 5 34.71 -29.61 16.73
C PHE A 5 34.53 -28.11 16.40
N PHE A 6 35.52 -27.49 15.74
CA PHE A 6 35.40 -26.09 15.30
C PHE A 6 34.34 -25.91 14.21
N ILE A 7 34.20 -26.87 13.29
CA ILE A 7 33.19 -26.81 12.22
C ILE A 7 31.79 -27.00 12.82
N LEU A 8 31.60 -27.94 13.74
CA LEU A 8 30.32 -28.10 14.45
C LEU A 8 29.95 -26.86 15.29
N SER A 9 30.93 -26.26 15.96
CA SER A 9 30.73 -25.02 16.73
C SER A 9 30.35 -23.84 15.85
N LEU A 10 30.82 -23.78 14.59
CA LEU A 10 30.50 -22.72 13.66
C LEU A 10 29.07 -22.85 13.13
N ILE A 11 28.59 -24.09 12.92
CA ILE A 11 27.22 -24.40 12.44
C ILE A 11 26.17 -24.07 13.53
N LEU A 12 26.48 -24.34 14.80
CA LEU A 12 25.59 -24.03 15.93
C LEU A 12 25.46 -22.51 16.24
N LEU A 13 26.32 -21.68 15.65
CA LEU A 13 26.27 -20.21 15.81
C LEU A 13 25.44 -19.52 14.70
N ILE A 14 25.04 -20.24 13.65
CA ILE A 14 24.27 -19.69 12.52
C ILE A 14 22.76 -19.69 12.83
N ASP A 15 22.31 -20.36 13.89
CA ASP A 15 20.89 -20.48 14.24
C ASP A 15 20.29 -19.27 14.99
N ARG A 16 20.88 -18.07 14.83
CA ARG A 16 20.29 -16.86 15.40
C ARG A 16 19.56 -16.02 14.36
N SER A 17 18.24 -16.22 14.38
CA SER A 17 17.20 -15.27 13.95
C SER A 17 16.64 -15.45 12.53
N MET A 18 16.30 -16.67 12.12
CA MET A 18 15.10 -16.83 11.30
C MET A 18 13.89 -16.84 12.24
N TYR A 19 13.35 -15.66 12.55
CA TYR A 19 11.97 -15.60 13.01
C TYR A 19 11.13 -16.05 11.81
N ALA A 20 10.52 -17.23 11.90
CA ALA A 20 9.32 -17.48 11.11
C ALA A 20 8.36 -16.35 11.49
N LEU A 21 8.05 -15.47 10.54
CA LEU A 21 6.94 -14.53 10.70
C LEU A 21 5.75 -15.37 11.17
N PRO A 22 4.96 -14.89 12.16
CA PRO A 22 3.77 -15.60 12.59
C PRO A 22 2.99 -16.01 11.35
N ASP A 23 2.57 -17.27 11.28
CA ASP A 23 1.64 -17.79 10.28
C ASP A 23 0.32 -17.02 10.46
N ASP A 24 0.30 -15.81 9.92
CA ASP A 24 -0.82 -14.88 9.97
C ASP A 24 -1.78 -15.32 8.88
N LYS A 25 -2.54 -16.37 9.21
CA LYS A 25 -3.60 -16.92 8.38
C LYS A 25 -4.72 -15.91 8.08
N ASP A 26 -4.66 -14.72 8.69
CA ASP A 26 -5.63 -13.63 8.53
C ASP A 26 -5.06 -12.43 7.74
N GLY A 27 -3.86 -12.57 7.16
CA GLY A 27 -3.26 -11.55 6.31
C GLY A 27 -4.03 -11.32 5.01
N TYR A 28 -4.12 -10.06 4.59
CA TYR A 28 -4.81 -9.69 3.36
C TYR A 28 -4.06 -8.62 2.55
N ILE A 29 -4.31 -8.60 1.25
CA ILE A 29 -3.91 -7.55 0.31
C ILE A 29 -5.05 -6.56 0.19
N LEU A 30 -4.76 -5.27 0.31
CA LEU A 30 -5.75 -4.22 0.08
C LEU A 30 -5.45 -3.50 -1.24
N VAL A 31 -6.36 -3.62 -2.20
CA VAL A 31 -6.29 -2.90 -3.48
C VAL A 31 -7.18 -1.66 -3.37
N ILE A 32 -6.58 -0.48 -3.39
CA ILE A 32 -7.28 0.80 -3.28
C ILE A 32 -7.25 1.51 -4.63
N HIS A 33 -8.42 1.77 -5.18
CA HIS A 33 -8.57 2.49 -6.44
C HIS A 33 -8.95 3.96 -6.21
N SER A 34 -8.26 4.88 -6.88
CA SER A 34 -8.50 6.32 -6.76
C SER A 34 -9.93 6.75 -7.14
N ILE A 35 -10.52 6.09 -8.13
CA ILE A 35 -11.88 6.34 -8.63
C ILE A 35 -12.84 5.18 -8.28
N ASN A 36 -12.91 4.15 -9.13
CA ASN A 36 -13.70 2.92 -8.97
C ASN A 36 -13.16 1.78 -9.87
N PHE A 37 -13.71 0.57 -9.75
CA PHE A 37 -13.37 -0.61 -10.56
C PHE A 37 -14.30 -0.83 -11.77
N ASN A 38 -14.97 0.21 -12.27
CA ASN A 38 -15.93 0.06 -13.38
C ASN A 38 -15.25 0.04 -14.77
N GLU A 39 -13.97 0.41 -14.85
CA GLU A 39 -13.22 0.38 -16.11
C GLU A 39 -12.57 -0.99 -16.33
N VAL A 40 -12.59 -1.46 -17.59
CA VAL A 40 -12.12 -2.82 -17.95
C VAL A 40 -10.69 -3.09 -17.48
N TRP A 41 -9.80 -2.11 -17.62
CA TRP A 41 -8.39 -2.30 -17.25
C TRP A 41 -8.19 -2.29 -15.73
N THR A 42 -8.91 -1.44 -14.98
CA THR A 42 -8.79 -1.36 -13.51
C THR A 42 -9.39 -2.59 -12.85
N GLN A 43 -10.53 -3.05 -13.37
CA GLN A 43 -11.13 -4.32 -13.02
C GLN A 43 -10.17 -5.47 -13.34
N GLY A 44 -9.56 -5.48 -14.52
CA GLY A 44 -8.61 -6.51 -14.93
C GLY A 44 -7.38 -6.62 -14.01
N ILE A 45 -6.85 -5.49 -13.53
CA ILE A 45 -5.77 -5.49 -12.53
C ILE A 45 -6.24 -6.11 -11.21
N TYR A 46 -7.38 -5.66 -10.69
CA TYR A 46 -7.94 -6.20 -9.45
C TYR A 46 -8.19 -7.71 -9.55
N GLU A 47 -8.84 -8.16 -10.62
CA GLU A 47 -9.13 -9.57 -10.87
C GLU A 47 -7.86 -10.42 -11.00
N ALA A 48 -6.83 -9.90 -11.67
CA ALA A 48 -5.54 -10.58 -11.79
C ALA A 48 -4.87 -10.76 -10.42
N ILE A 49 -4.83 -9.72 -9.59
CA ILE A 49 -4.30 -9.79 -8.23
C ILE A 49 -5.12 -10.78 -7.40
N ASN A 50 -6.44 -10.61 -7.38
CA ASN A 50 -7.36 -11.45 -6.61
C ASN A 50 -7.22 -12.93 -6.98
N LYS A 51 -7.19 -13.26 -8.28
CA LYS A 51 -7.06 -14.63 -8.76
C LYS A 51 -5.72 -15.25 -8.35
N THR A 52 -4.61 -14.53 -8.52
CA THR A 52 -3.27 -15.04 -8.18
C THR A 52 -3.16 -15.33 -6.68
N PHE A 53 -3.54 -14.37 -5.84
CA PHE A 53 -3.30 -14.48 -4.39
C PHE A 53 -4.36 -15.33 -3.67
N THR A 54 -5.59 -15.40 -4.18
CA THR A 54 -6.58 -16.36 -3.65
C THR A 54 -6.12 -17.81 -3.85
N GLN A 55 -5.43 -18.12 -4.97
CA GLN A 55 -4.85 -19.45 -5.20
C GLN A 55 -3.73 -19.77 -4.19
N GLU A 56 -3.06 -18.75 -3.67
CA GLU A 56 -2.06 -18.85 -2.61
C GLU A 56 -2.67 -18.75 -1.20
N HIS A 57 -4.00 -18.75 -1.08
CA HIS A 57 -4.76 -18.64 0.17
C HIS A 57 -4.57 -17.29 0.90
N ILE A 58 -4.26 -16.23 0.16
CA ILE A 58 -4.18 -14.85 0.66
C ILE A 58 -5.47 -14.12 0.26
N THR A 59 -6.13 -13.49 1.24
CA THR A 59 -7.34 -12.70 1.00
C THR A 59 -7.00 -11.41 0.25
N VAL A 60 -7.78 -11.05 -0.75
CA VAL A 60 -7.66 -9.76 -1.46
C VAL A 60 -8.95 -8.96 -1.30
N LEU A 61 -8.82 -7.71 -0.86
CA LEU A 61 -9.94 -6.79 -0.65
C LEU A 61 -9.81 -5.59 -1.59
N GLY A 62 -10.93 -5.09 -2.11
CA GLY A 62 -11.00 -3.89 -2.94
C GLY A 62 -11.63 -2.72 -2.19
N GLU A 63 -11.10 -1.52 -2.42
CA GLU A 63 -11.63 -0.25 -1.90
C GLU A 63 -11.63 0.84 -2.97
N GLU A 64 -12.70 1.64 -3.02
CA GLU A 64 -12.87 2.71 -3.99
C GLU A 64 -12.95 4.06 -3.29
N LEU A 65 -12.05 4.98 -3.64
CA LEU A 65 -12.00 6.27 -2.96
C LEU A 65 -12.93 7.31 -3.58
N SER A 66 -13.27 7.17 -4.86
CA SER A 66 -14.07 8.16 -5.60
C SER A 66 -13.51 9.59 -5.45
N ILE A 67 -12.18 9.75 -5.53
CA ILE A 67 -11.48 11.03 -5.33
C ILE A 67 -12.06 12.18 -6.17
N PRO A 68 -12.48 11.99 -7.44
CA PRO A 68 -13.10 13.07 -8.21
C PRO A 68 -14.35 13.71 -7.56
N ALA A 69 -15.00 13.02 -6.62
CA ALA A 69 -16.16 13.51 -5.88
C ALA A 69 -15.83 14.21 -4.55
N ILE A 70 -14.57 14.14 -4.09
CA ILE A 70 -14.09 14.76 -2.85
C ILE A 70 -13.94 16.28 -3.07
N LYS A 71 -14.54 17.08 -2.21
CA LYS A 71 -14.61 18.54 -2.38
C LYS A 71 -13.49 19.27 -1.64
N ASP A 72 -13.20 18.82 -0.42
CA ASP A 72 -12.26 19.47 0.47
C ASP A 72 -11.63 18.48 1.46
N THR A 73 -10.79 19.01 2.34
CA THR A 73 -10.04 18.22 3.33
C THR A 73 -10.94 17.55 4.37
N THR A 74 -12.16 18.04 4.58
CA THR A 74 -13.15 17.41 5.48
C THR A 74 -13.56 16.06 4.92
N ASP A 75 -13.92 16.01 3.64
CA ASP A 75 -14.26 14.76 2.93
C ASP A 75 -13.07 13.79 2.92
N VAL A 76 -11.84 14.29 2.78
CA VAL A 76 -10.62 13.48 2.91
C VAL A 76 -10.50 12.85 4.29
N ASN A 77 -10.67 13.64 5.35
CA ASN A 77 -10.56 13.15 6.72
C ASN A 77 -11.66 12.13 7.04
N GLU A 78 -12.89 12.37 6.58
CA GLU A 78 -13.99 11.40 6.72
C GLU A 78 -13.66 10.08 6.00
N LYS A 79 -13.13 10.16 4.78
CA LYS A 79 -12.69 8.97 4.03
C LYS A 79 -11.60 8.20 4.80
N LEU A 80 -10.61 8.90 5.35
CA LEU A 80 -9.56 8.29 6.16
C LEU A 80 -10.12 7.60 7.42
N GLU A 81 -11.05 8.23 8.13
CA GLU A 81 -11.72 7.61 9.28
C GLU A 81 -12.50 6.35 8.88
N ILE A 82 -13.20 6.37 7.74
CA ILE A 82 -13.87 5.17 7.21
C ILE A 82 -12.87 4.05 6.97
N LEU A 83 -11.72 4.35 6.33
CA LEU A 83 -10.67 3.36 6.09
C LEU A 83 -10.08 2.81 7.38
N ARG A 84 -9.79 3.66 8.37
CA ARG A 84 -9.30 3.23 9.70
C ARG A 84 -10.27 2.26 10.37
N ASN A 85 -11.56 2.58 10.35
CA ASN A 85 -12.59 1.76 10.98
C ASN A 85 -12.84 0.46 10.23
N LYS A 86 -12.77 0.47 8.89
CA LYS A 86 -12.97 -0.72 8.05
C LYS A 86 -11.78 -1.66 8.08
N TYR A 87 -10.57 -1.13 8.23
CA TYR A 87 -9.30 -1.87 8.21
C TYR A 87 -8.50 -1.66 9.51
N PRO A 88 -9.03 -2.14 10.66
CA PRO A 88 -8.39 -1.92 11.97
C PRO A 88 -7.08 -2.70 12.14
N THR A 89 -6.93 -3.80 11.41
CA THR A 89 -5.67 -4.55 11.30
C THR A 89 -4.97 -4.15 10.01
N PRO A 90 -3.68 -3.77 10.01
CA PRO A 90 -2.99 -3.35 8.79
C PRO A 90 -2.91 -4.46 7.74
N PRO A 91 -3.08 -4.14 6.44
CA PRO A 91 -2.88 -5.11 5.37
C PRO A 91 -1.41 -5.53 5.26
N LYS A 92 -1.16 -6.67 4.59
CA LYS A 92 0.21 -7.14 4.29
C LYS A 92 0.89 -6.29 3.23
N VAL A 93 0.11 -5.76 2.30
CA VAL A 93 0.53 -4.85 1.24
C VAL A 93 -0.68 -4.06 0.79
N VAL A 94 -0.47 -2.80 0.42
CA VAL A 94 -1.47 -1.96 -0.23
C VAL A 94 -1.09 -1.77 -1.69
N VAL A 95 -2.02 -2.05 -2.60
CA VAL A 95 -1.86 -1.75 -4.03
C VAL A 95 -2.75 -0.56 -4.36
N CYS A 96 -2.15 0.59 -4.63
CA CYS A 96 -2.84 1.81 -5.04
C CYS A 96 -2.95 1.86 -6.57
N ILE A 97 -4.15 2.04 -7.11
CA ILE A 97 -4.34 2.29 -8.55
C ILE A 97 -4.55 3.79 -8.76
N GLY A 98 -3.51 4.41 -9.32
CA GLY A 98 -3.33 5.86 -9.49
C GLY A 98 -2.70 6.53 -8.27
N ASP A 99 -1.75 7.44 -8.50
CA ASP A 99 -1.09 8.23 -7.44
C ASP A 99 -2.04 8.93 -6.46
N PRO A 100 -3.21 9.45 -6.91
CA PRO A 100 -4.19 10.04 -6.00
C PRO A 100 -4.61 9.12 -4.85
N ALA A 101 -4.70 7.81 -5.09
CA ALA A 101 -5.08 6.86 -4.04
C ALA A 101 -4.03 6.79 -2.94
N TRP A 102 -2.76 6.71 -3.34
CA TRP A 102 -1.65 6.72 -2.40
C TRP A 102 -1.56 8.06 -1.67
N LEU A 103 -1.68 9.18 -2.39
CA LEU A 103 -1.61 10.52 -1.80
C LEU A 103 -2.69 10.76 -0.74
N LEU A 104 -3.92 10.34 -0.99
CA LEU A 104 -5.01 10.42 0.00
C LEU A 104 -4.71 9.54 1.21
N CYS A 105 -4.25 8.30 0.99
CA CYS A 105 -3.99 7.33 2.05
C CYS A 105 -2.65 7.53 2.78
N ARG A 106 -1.78 8.44 2.33
CA ARG A 106 -0.44 8.70 2.92
C ARG A 106 -0.47 8.83 4.45
N PRO A 107 -1.42 9.54 5.08
CA PRO A 107 -1.48 9.63 6.55
C PRO A 107 -1.64 8.28 7.27
N LEU A 108 -2.25 7.28 6.62
CA LEU A 108 -2.36 5.93 7.19
C LEU A 108 -1.01 5.24 7.22
N PHE A 109 -0.18 5.40 6.20
CA PHE A 109 1.18 4.82 6.15
C PHE A 109 2.14 5.47 7.14
N ASP A 110 1.91 6.73 7.50
CA ASP A 110 2.70 7.38 8.56
C ASP A 110 2.30 6.88 9.98
N ASN A 111 1.14 6.20 10.12
CA ASN A 111 0.60 5.78 11.42
C ASN A 111 0.04 4.34 11.45
N GLU A 112 -1.25 4.13 11.15
CA GLU A 112 -1.93 2.84 11.32
C GLU A 112 -1.31 1.73 10.45
N TRP A 113 -0.92 2.06 9.23
CA TRP A 113 -0.29 1.18 8.25
C TRP A 113 1.22 1.41 8.18
N LYS A 114 1.83 1.84 9.29
CA LYS A 114 3.28 2.04 9.36
C LYS A 114 4.03 0.73 9.06
N ASN A 115 5.00 0.83 8.15
CA ASN A 115 5.79 -0.28 7.59
C ASN A 115 5.01 -1.27 6.71
N VAL A 116 3.75 -0.97 6.34
CA VAL A 116 3.07 -1.74 5.31
C VAL A 116 3.64 -1.34 3.95
N PRO A 117 4.15 -2.27 3.15
CA PRO A 117 4.62 -1.96 1.81
C PRO A 117 3.46 -1.48 0.93
N SER A 118 3.74 -0.48 0.08
CA SER A 118 2.79 0.04 -0.90
C SER A 118 3.32 -0.12 -2.33
N ILE A 119 2.44 -0.45 -3.26
CA ILE A 119 2.72 -0.45 -4.70
C ILE A 119 1.76 0.55 -5.36
N ILE A 120 2.27 1.44 -6.20
CA ILE A 120 1.42 2.30 -7.03
C ILE A 120 1.41 1.77 -8.46
N CYS A 121 0.23 1.43 -8.95
CA CYS A 121 -0.03 1.09 -10.35
C CYS A 121 -0.54 2.32 -11.09
N HIS A 122 -0.14 2.48 -12.36
CA HIS A 122 -0.53 3.62 -13.19
C HIS A 122 -0.11 4.96 -12.55
N SER A 123 1.13 5.02 -12.04
CA SER A 123 1.72 6.24 -11.53
C SER A 123 2.18 7.16 -12.67
N GLN A 124 2.14 8.45 -12.40
CA GLN A 124 2.76 9.49 -13.19
C GLN A 124 4.20 9.73 -12.70
N GLU A 125 5.02 10.38 -13.53
CA GLU A 125 6.38 10.77 -13.15
C GLU A 125 6.37 11.80 -12.01
N LEU A 126 5.41 12.73 -12.05
CA LEU A 126 5.23 13.78 -11.05
C LEU A 126 3.87 13.63 -10.36
N VAL A 127 3.88 13.78 -9.04
CA VAL A 127 2.67 13.75 -8.18
C VAL A 127 2.59 15.01 -7.33
N PRO A 128 1.38 15.53 -7.03
CA PRO A 128 1.25 16.61 -6.05
C PRO A 128 1.75 16.18 -4.68
N ILE A 129 2.56 17.01 -4.04
CA ILE A 129 3.14 16.70 -2.71
C ILE A 129 2.10 16.67 -1.58
N LYS A 130 0.90 17.24 -1.84
CA LYS A 130 -0.19 17.37 -0.88
C LYS A 130 -1.53 17.17 -1.57
N ILE A 131 -2.48 16.57 -0.85
CA ILE A 131 -3.83 16.30 -1.36
C ILE A 131 -4.57 17.59 -1.72
N GLU A 132 -4.32 18.71 -1.02
CA GLU A 132 -4.96 19.99 -1.28
C GLU A 132 -4.65 20.54 -2.67
N TYR A 133 -3.47 20.27 -3.21
CA TYR A 133 -3.10 20.69 -4.57
C TYR A 133 -3.88 19.87 -5.62
N LEU A 134 -4.05 18.57 -5.38
CA LEU A 134 -4.91 17.72 -6.20
C LEU A 134 -6.36 18.20 -6.17
N LEU A 135 -6.92 18.48 -4.97
CA LEU A 135 -8.31 18.93 -4.82
C LEU A 135 -8.57 20.28 -5.48
N LYS A 136 -7.59 21.20 -5.42
CA LYS A 136 -7.63 22.50 -6.10
C LYS A 136 -7.39 22.41 -7.60
N ARG A 137 -7.02 21.23 -8.12
CA ARG A 137 -6.59 20.99 -9.50
C ARG A 137 -5.40 21.86 -9.90
N ASP A 138 -4.55 22.18 -8.94
CA ASP A 138 -3.32 22.93 -9.17
C ASP A 138 -2.19 21.95 -9.51
N LEU A 139 -2.18 21.49 -10.76
CA LEU A 139 -1.26 20.47 -11.27
C LEU A 139 -0.17 21.05 -12.19
N GLU A 140 -0.24 22.35 -12.49
CA GLU A 140 0.70 23.04 -13.38
C GLU A 140 1.83 23.72 -12.61
N THR A 141 1.62 23.98 -11.30
CA THR A 141 2.63 24.61 -10.45
C THR A 141 3.69 23.57 -10.04
N ILE A 142 4.84 23.60 -10.72
CA ILE A 142 5.95 22.64 -10.49
C ILE A 142 6.39 22.57 -9.02
N GLU A 143 6.37 23.69 -8.30
CA GLU A 143 6.73 23.73 -6.86
C GLU A 143 5.78 22.92 -5.96
N HIS A 144 4.59 22.59 -6.45
CA HIS A 144 3.61 21.74 -5.77
C HIS A 144 3.73 20.27 -6.16
N MET A 145 4.67 19.92 -7.03
CA MET A 145 4.88 18.58 -7.57
C MET A 145 6.24 18.04 -7.11
N ALA A 146 6.33 16.72 -6.96
CA ALA A 146 7.58 16.00 -6.74
C ALA A 146 7.63 14.75 -7.61
N LEU A 147 8.84 14.20 -7.80
CA LEU A 147 8.98 12.89 -8.43
C LEU A 147 8.26 11.86 -7.57
N THR A 148 7.43 11.03 -8.19
CA THR A 148 6.63 10.03 -7.47
C THR A 148 7.52 9.06 -6.68
N GLU A 149 8.71 8.72 -7.20
CA GLU A 149 9.66 7.84 -6.51
C GLU A 149 10.24 8.43 -5.22
N ASP A 150 10.31 9.76 -5.10
CA ASP A 150 10.82 10.43 -3.89
C ASP A 150 9.76 10.47 -2.78
N GLU A 151 8.48 10.35 -3.14
CA GLU A 151 7.37 10.45 -2.19
C GLU A 151 7.03 9.09 -1.55
N ILE A 152 7.26 7.98 -2.26
CA ILE A 152 6.97 6.62 -1.78
C ILE A 152 8.13 6.16 -0.86
N LYS A 153 7.79 5.81 0.39
CA LYS A 153 8.75 5.31 1.39
C LYS A 153 8.79 3.79 1.46
#